data_AF-A0AA36H6Z8-F1
#
_entry.id   AF-A0AA36H6Z8-F1
#
_cell.length_a   1.000
_cell.length_b   1.000
_cell.length_c   1.000
_cell.angle_alpha   90.00
_cell.angle_beta   90.00
_cell.angle_gamma   90.00
#
_symmetry.space_group_name_H-M   'P 1'
#
loop_
_entity.id
_entity.type
_entity.pdbx_description
1 polymer ?
#
loop_
_entity_poly.entity_id
_entity_poly.type
_entity_poly.pdbx_seq_one_letter_code
_entity_poly.pdbx_strand_id
1 'polypeptide(L)'
;RTAFWYRHKKIIHCPWYRHGVCVFGIENLQYLSERKSLVANKPYPAFDYAIVDCMHELLFNRTHLDQVDHNLDLQFYRSLENVRYHKNLLNPNPDYKLRCPPRHEVSIL
;
A
#
# COMPACT_ATOMS: atom_id res chain seq x y z
N ARG A 1 -0.90 1.87 -2.78
CA ARG A 1 -1.17 2.92 -1.78
C ARG A 1 -2.39 2.58 -0.90
N THR A 2 -2.20 1.78 0.14
CA THR A 2 -3.31 1.29 0.94
C THR A 2 -3.88 2.43 1.77
N ALA A 3 -5.17 2.71 1.58
CA ALA A 3 -5.92 3.67 2.38
C ALA A 3 -7.31 3.10 2.67
N PHE A 4 -7.67 3.05 3.95
CA PHE A 4 -8.98 2.55 4.36
C PHE A 4 -9.89 3.71 4.67
N TRP A 5 -10.96 3.78 3.90
CA TRP A 5 -12.02 4.75 4.10
C TRP A 5 -13.11 4.14 4.96
N TYR A 6 -13.75 4.96 5.80
CA TYR A 6 -14.84 4.59 6.71
C TYR A 6 -15.95 3.78 6.00
N ARG A 7 -16.19 4.06 4.71
CA ARG A 7 -17.22 3.37 3.90
C ARG A 7 -16.84 1.95 3.44
N HIS A 8 -15.56 1.56 3.52
CA HIS A 8 -15.08 0.25 3.11
C HIS A 8 -14.73 -0.59 4.35
N LYS A 9 -15.67 -1.43 4.81
CA LYS A 9 -15.55 -2.36 5.96
C LYS A 9 -14.51 -3.49 5.74
N LYS A 10 -13.29 -3.19 5.33
CA LYS A 10 -12.22 -4.20 5.08
C LYS A 10 -11.11 -4.23 6.15
N ILE A 11 -11.09 -3.28 7.08
CA ILE A 11 -10.26 -3.37 8.28
C ILE A 11 -11.13 -3.86 9.43
N ILE A 12 -10.66 -4.92 10.10
CA ILE A 12 -11.30 -5.51 11.29
C ILE A 12 -11.03 -4.66 12.54
N HIS A 13 -10.02 -3.79 12.52
CA HIS A 13 -9.69 -2.93 13.66
C HIS A 13 -9.04 -1.60 13.21
N CYS A 14 -9.85 -0.53 13.14
CA CYS A 14 -9.33 0.83 12.96
C CYS A 14 -9.59 1.62 14.24
N PRO A 15 -8.56 2.08 14.95
CA PRO A 15 -8.74 2.71 16.26
C PRO A 15 -9.29 4.14 16.13
N TRP A 16 -8.95 4.84 15.04
CA TRP A 16 -9.31 6.24 14.87
C TRP A 16 -9.49 6.59 13.39
N TYR A 17 -10.49 7.43 13.10
CA TYR A 17 -10.74 7.96 11.77
C TYR A 17 -10.54 9.47 11.74
N ARG A 18 -9.82 9.97 10.74
CA ARG A 18 -9.68 11.41 10.47
C ARG A 18 -10.04 11.71 9.03
N HIS A 19 -11.05 12.56 8.84
CA HIS A 19 -11.62 12.91 7.52
C HIS A 19 -12.10 11.67 6.74
N GLY A 20 -12.69 10.71 7.46
CA GLY A 20 -13.21 9.47 6.87
C GLY A 20 -12.15 8.46 6.43
N VAL A 21 -10.87 8.67 6.77
CA VAL A 21 -9.76 7.73 6.54
C VAL A 21 -9.28 7.16 7.86
N CYS A 22 -9.01 5.86 7.90
CA CYS A 22 -8.42 5.20 9.04
C CYS A 22 -7.00 5.72 9.29
N VAL A 23 -6.74 6.08 10.54
CA VAL A 23 -5.41 6.38 11.04
C VAL A 23 -4.86 5.14 11.70
N PHE A 24 -3.71 4.68 11.22
CA PHE A 24 -3.11 3.44 11.70
C PHE A 24 -2.38 3.65 13.01
N GLY A 25 -2.51 2.68 13.91
CA GLY A 25 -1.69 2.51 15.10
C GLY A 25 -0.83 1.25 15.02
N ILE A 26 -0.06 0.97 16.07
CA ILE A 26 0.84 -0.18 16.16
C ILE A 26 0.11 -1.52 16.04
N GLU A 27 -1.15 -1.58 16.46
CA GLU A 27 -1.99 -2.76 16.33
C GLU A 27 -2.30 -3.14 14.86
N ASN A 28 -2.01 -2.24 13.92
CA ASN A 28 -2.11 -2.52 12.49
C ASN A 28 -0.80 -3.01 11.86
N LEU A 29 0.31 -3.11 12.62
CA LEU A 29 1.63 -3.46 12.09
C LEU A 29 1.63 -4.76 11.30
N GLN A 30 1.13 -5.86 11.88
CA GLN A 30 1.10 -7.16 11.21
C GLN A 30 0.32 -7.11 9.89
N TYR A 31 -0.82 -6.44 9.90
CA TYR A 31 -1.65 -6.31 8.71
C TYR A 31 -0.97 -5.48 7.61
N LEU A 32 -0.23 -4.43 7.99
CA LEU A 32 0.52 -3.59 7.06
C LEU A 32 1.78 -4.29 6.54
N SER A 33 2.45 -5.10 7.37
CA SER A 33 3.69 -5.80 6.99
C SER A 33 3.50 -6.86 5.92
N GLU A 34 2.32 -7.48 5.86
CA GLU A 34 1.97 -8.57 4.92
C GLU A 34 1.39 -8.06 3.59
N ARG A 35 1.13 -6.76 3.46
CA ARG A 35 0.48 -6.17 2.28
C ARG A 35 1.44 -6.04 1.09
N LYS A 36 0.96 -6.36 -0.11
CA LYS A 36 1.63 -6.06 -1.40
C LYS A 36 1.63 -4.56 -1.76
N SER A 37 1.30 -3.69 -0.84
CA SER A 37 1.10 -2.27 -1.11
C SER A 37 2.31 -1.50 -0.64
N LEU A 38 3.01 -0.86 -1.58
CA LEU A 38 4.27 -0.16 -1.29
C LEU A 38 4.14 1.06 -0.37
N VAL A 39 2.94 1.62 -0.26
CA VAL A 39 2.67 2.84 0.50
C VAL A 39 1.39 2.64 1.27
N ALA A 40 1.35 3.07 2.53
CA ALA A 40 0.18 3.09 3.37
C ALA A 40 -0.19 4.53 3.78
N ASN A 41 -1.47 4.80 3.95
CA ASN A 41 -2.03 6.06 4.40
C ASN A 41 -3.20 5.75 5.36
N LYS A 42 -3.26 6.25 6.59
CA LYS A 42 -2.65 7.51 7.09
C LYS A 42 -2.05 7.33 8.49
N PRO A 43 -0.76 6.95 8.63
CA PRO A 43 -0.07 7.09 9.92
C PRO A 43 -0.13 8.55 10.40
N TYR A 44 -0.29 8.76 11.70
CA TYR A 44 -0.30 10.10 12.29
C TYR A 44 0.56 10.09 13.56
N PRO A 45 1.77 10.69 13.52
CA PRO A 45 2.73 10.64 14.63
C PRO A 45 2.18 11.04 16.00
N ALA A 46 1.26 12.02 16.04
CA ALA A 46 0.66 12.47 17.30
C ALA A 46 -0.44 11.54 17.83
N PHE A 47 -0.90 10.57 17.04
CA PHE A 47 -1.80 9.51 17.49
C PHE A 47 -1.00 8.30 17.97
N ASP A 48 -0.11 7.80 17.11
CA ASP A 48 0.78 6.69 17.44
C ASP A 48 2.03 6.78 16.55
N TYR A 49 3.19 7.01 17.17
CA TYR A 49 4.46 7.06 16.46
C TYR A 49 5.13 5.69 16.34
N ALA A 50 4.76 4.72 17.19
CA ALA A 50 5.36 3.39 17.20
C ALA A 50 5.12 2.68 15.86
N ILE A 51 3.96 2.87 15.22
CA ILE A 51 3.73 2.32 13.88
C ILE A 51 4.69 2.88 12.82
N VAL A 52 5.14 4.13 12.95
CA VAL A 52 6.11 4.72 12.01
C VAL A 52 7.49 4.12 12.27
N ASP A 53 7.89 4.02 13.53
CA ASP A 53 9.19 3.51 13.97
C ASP A 53 9.35 2.01 13.64
N CYS A 54 8.38 1.18 14.03
CA CYS A 54 8.41 -0.26 13.74
C CYS A 54 8.35 -0.57 12.25
N MET A 55 7.61 0.22 11.45
CA MET A 55 7.63 0.06 9.99
C MET A 55 9.00 0.46 9.40
N HIS A 56 9.67 1.46 9.97
CA HIS A 56 11.03 1.83 9.56
C HIS A 56 12.02 0.69 9.86
N GLU A 57 12.00 0.16 11.08
CA GLU A 57 12.86 -0.95 11.49
C GLU A 57 12.59 -2.19 10.64
N LEU A 58 11.32 -2.54 10.40
CA LEU A 58 10.95 -3.67 9.55
C LEU A 58 11.53 -3.52 8.13
N LEU A 59 11.42 -2.33 7.52
CA LEU A 59 11.98 -2.07 6.20
C LEU A 59 13.50 -2.11 6.21
N PHE A 60 14.14 -1.57 7.25
CA PHE A 60 15.58 -1.62 7.43
C PHE A 60 16.07 -3.07 7.50
N ASN A 61 15.45 -3.89 8.34
CA ASN A 61 15.79 -5.31 8.54
C ASN A 61 15.63 -6.12 7.24
N ARG A 62 14.53 -5.91 6.51
CA ARG A 62 14.28 -6.53 5.19
C ARG A 62 15.32 -6.13 4.14
N THR A 63 15.85 -4.91 4.23
CA THR A 63 16.76 -4.34 3.21
C THR A 63 18.23 -4.64 3.50
N HIS A 64 18.62 -4.65 4.78
CA HIS A 64 20.03 -4.61 5.19
C HIS A 64 20.48 -5.81 6.03
N LEU A 65 19.56 -6.59 6.62
CA LEU A 65 19.89 -7.71 7.50
C LEU A 65 19.50 -9.08 6.92
N ASP A 66 19.15 -9.14 5.63
CA ASP A 66 18.66 -10.34 4.93
C ASP A 66 17.44 -11.01 5.60
N GLN A 67 16.69 -10.26 6.41
CA GLN A 67 15.47 -10.72 7.08
C GLN A 67 14.25 -10.58 6.16
N VAL A 68 14.29 -11.26 5.01
CA VAL A 68 13.22 -11.23 4.01
C VAL A 68 12.15 -12.26 4.36
N ASP A 69 11.05 -11.78 4.92
CA ASP A 69 9.83 -12.56 5.18
C ASP A 69 8.89 -12.62 3.95
N HIS A 70 8.94 -11.60 3.09
CA HIS A 70 8.14 -11.49 1.86
C HIS A 70 8.99 -10.97 0.69
N ASN A 71 9.17 -11.79 -0.35
CA ASN A 71 9.88 -11.35 -1.56
C ASN A 71 9.08 -10.30 -2.33
N LEU A 72 9.79 -9.26 -2.81
CA LEU A 72 9.20 -8.22 -3.64
C LEU A 72 8.89 -8.77 -5.05
N ASP A 73 7.61 -9.02 -5.33
CA ASP A 73 7.16 -9.49 -6.64
C ASP A 73 7.21 -8.36 -7.70
N LEU A 74 8.38 -8.20 -8.31
CA LEU A 74 8.59 -7.20 -9.35
C LEU A 74 7.70 -7.41 -10.57
N GLN A 75 7.26 -8.63 -10.87
CA GLN A 75 6.36 -8.88 -12.01
C GLN A 75 4.97 -8.33 -11.72
N PHE A 76 4.44 -8.57 -10.52
CA PHE A 76 3.21 -7.96 -10.06
C PHE A 76 3.27 -6.42 -10.19
N TYR A 77 4.31 -5.77 -9.66
CA TYR A 77 4.40 -4.30 -9.73
C TYR A 77 4.55 -3.77 -11.16
N ARG A 78 5.25 -4.50 -12.04
CA ARG A 78 5.37 -4.14 -13.47
C ARG A 78 4.05 -4.24 -14.22
N SER A 79 3.17 -5.15 -13.79
CA SER A 79 1.85 -5.35 -14.39
C SER A 79 0.80 -4.31 -13.96
N LEU A 80 1.09 -3.49 -12.95
CA LEU A 80 0.15 -2.48 -12.47
C LEU A 80 -0.22 -1.47 -13.56
N GLU A 81 -1.51 -1.16 -13.67
CA GLU A 81 -2.01 -0.37 -14.78
C GLU A 81 -1.46 1.06 -14.78
N ASN A 82 -1.28 1.68 -13.62
CA ASN A 82 -0.64 2.99 -13.50
C ASN A 82 0.82 2.98 -13.97
N VAL A 83 1.54 1.87 -13.78
CA VAL A 83 2.92 1.69 -14.26
C VAL A 83 2.92 1.52 -15.78
N ARG A 84 2.03 0.69 -16.32
CA ARG A 84 1.89 0.48 -17.78
C ARG A 84 1.50 1.77 -18.50
N TYR A 85 0.55 2.51 -17.94
CA TYR A 85 0.13 3.81 -18.43
C TYR A 85 1.29 4.80 -18.49
N HIS A 86 2.04 4.95 -17.39
CA HIS A 86 3.18 5.87 -17.34
C HIS A 86 4.30 5.46 -18.30
N LYS A 87 4.59 4.17 -18.45
CA LYS A 87 5.56 3.68 -19.44
C LYS A 87 5.15 4.04 -20.87
N ASN A 88 3.86 3.92 -21.19
CA ASN A 88 3.35 4.28 -22.52
C ASN A 88 3.40 5.79 -22.77
N LEU A 89 3.27 6.64 -21.74
CA LEU A 89 3.46 8.08 -21.88
C LEU A 89 4.90 8.44 -22.28
N LEU A 90 5.88 7.71 -21.74
CA LEU A 90 7.30 7.94 -22.04
C LEU A 90 7.71 7.37 -23.39
N ASN A 91 7.21 6.19 -23.75
CA ASN A 91 7.48 5.50 -25.02
C ASN A 91 6.15 5.04 -25.63
N PRO A 92 5.51 5.87 -26.46
CA PRO A 92 4.18 5.58 -27.00
C PRO A 92 4.16 4.33 -27.89
N ASN A 93 3.26 3.41 -27.56
CA ASN A 93 2.89 2.28 -28.41
C ASN A 93 1.49 2.52 -28.99
N PRO A 94 1.32 2.55 -30.33
CA PRO A 94 0.03 2.72 -30.99
C PRO A 94 -1.03 1.69 -30.58
N ASP A 95 -0.61 0.48 -30.19
CA ASP A 95 -1.51 -0.62 -29.79
C ASP A 95 -1.89 -0.59 -28.31
N TYR A 96 -1.35 0.35 -27.53
CA TYR A 96 -1.65 0.43 -26.10
C TYR A 96 -3.10 0.85 -25.85
N LYS A 97 -3.80 0.05 -25.03
CA LYS A 97 -5.14 0.36 -24.52
C LYS A 97 -5.12 0.35 -23.00
N LEU A 98 -5.52 1.49 -22.41
CA LEU A 98 -5.69 1.61 -20.97
C LEU A 98 -6.84 0.70 -20.51
N ARG A 99 -6.55 -0.21 -19.58
CA ARG A 99 -7.57 -1.05 -18.95
C ARG A 99 -8.15 -0.32 -17.74
N CYS A 100 -9.44 -0.05 -17.77
CA CYS A 100 -10.16 0.56 -16.64
C CYS A 100 -11.05 -0.49 -15.96
N PRO A 101 -10.51 -1.32 -15.04
CA PRO A 101 -11.33 -2.30 -14.36
C PRO A 101 -12.42 -1.62 -13.51
N PRO A 102 -13.59 -2.24 -13.37
CA PRO A 102 -14.66 -1.71 -12.53
C PRO A 102 -14.23 -1.53 -11.08
N ARG A 103 -14.82 -0.54 -10.40
CA ARG A 103 -14.42 -0.05 -9.07
C ARG A 103 -14.39 -1.13 -7.97
N HIS A 104 -15.05 -2.27 -8.18
CA HIS A 104 -15.09 -3.41 -7.27
C HIS A 104 -13.88 -4.35 -7.38
N GLU A 105 -13.18 -4.36 -8.52
CA GLU A 105 -11.95 -5.15 -8.75
C GLU A 105 -10.69 -4.37 -8.37
N VAL A 106 -10.79 -3.04 -8.31
CA VAL A 106 -9.75 -2.19 -7.75
C VAL A 106 -9.81 -2.32 -6.24
N SER A 107 -9.19 -3.39 -5.71
CA SER A 107 -8.59 -3.28 -4.39
C SER A 107 -7.69 -2.07 -4.49
N ILE A 108 -8.07 -0.99 -3.80
CA ILE A 108 -7.25 0.22 -3.69
C ILE A 108 -5.93 -0.29 -3.09
N LEU A 109 -4.98 -0.60 -3.98
CA LEU A 109 -3.59 -0.90 -3.64
C LEU A 109 -3.20 0.10 -2.62
#